data_AF-A0AAV6H2Q6-F1
#
_entry.id   AF-A0AAV6H2Q6-F1
#
_cell.length_a   1.000
_cell.length_b   1.000
_cell.length_c   1.000
_cell.angle_alpha   90.00
_cell.angle_beta   90.00
_cell.angle_gamma   90.00
#
_symmetry.space_group_name_H-M   'P 1'
#
loop_
_entity.id
_entity.type
_entity.pdbx_description
1 polymer ?
#
loop_
_entity_poly.entity_id
_entity_poly.type
_entity_poly.pdbx_seq_one_letter_code
_entity_poly.pdbx_strand_id
1 'polypeptide(L)'
;MRTIMWSSCQETCPLMTSCETTGGTPKAKTIVCTMGLKWYPDPESLHCIKGCEPFMGDNYCDAINNRAFCSYDGGDCCHSTVKTKKVIPFPMSCDLREDCACRDPRAQENSDGHRQRYLG
;
A
#
# COMPACT_ATOMS: atom_id res chain seq x y z
N MET A 1 33.55 7.35 28.37
CA MET A 1 33.22 7.17 29.80
C MET A 1 32.31 8.31 30.24
N ARG A 2 30.99 8.08 30.29
CA ARG A 2 30.07 8.85 31.13
C ARG A 2 29.02 7.88 31.64
N THR A 3 29.06 7.65 32.94
CA THR A 3 28.19 6.78 33.72
C THR A 3 26.99 7.62 34.14
N ILE A 4 25.77 7.13 33.90
CA ILE A 4 24.56 7.56 34.59
C ILE A 4 23.91 6.30 35.18
N MET A 5 23.54 6.42 36.44
CA MET A 5 23.11 5.39 37.37
C MET A 5 21.58 5.16 37.27
N TRP A 6 21.17 3.88 37.34
CA TRP A 6 19.81 3.37 37.60
C TRP A 6 18.68 3.71 36.60
N SER A 7 18.57 2.92 35.52
CA SER A 7 17.36 2.17 35.13
C SER A 7 17.64 1.40 33.82
N SER A 8 17.07 0.19 33.72
CA SER A 8 17.12 -0.79 32.62
C SER A 8 17.60 -0.34 31.24
N CYS A 9 18.48 -1.18 30.67
CA CYS A 9 18.67 -1.43 29.23
C CYS A 9 18.40 -0.24 28.29
N GLN A 10 19.50 0.41 27.96
CA GLN A 10 19.77 1.14 26.73
C GLN A 10 18.87 0.73 25.55
N GLU A 11 18.03 1.68 25.14
CA GLU A 11 17.66 1.98 23.74
C GLU A 11 17.04 0.83 22.92
N THR A 12 15.74 0.91 22.63
CA THR A 12 15.22 1.11 21.25
C THR A 12 13.69 0.91 21.18
N CYS A 13 12.96 2.01 21.29
CA CYS A 13 11.63 2.14 20.68
C CYS A 13 11.53 3.54 20.02
N PRO A 14 12.28 3.86 18.95
CA PRO A 14 12.07 5.12 18.24
C PRO A 14 10.93 4.97 17.22
N LEU A 15 9.95 5.87 17.38
CA LEU A 15 8.86 6.29 16.49
C LEU A 15 8.60 5.46 15.22
N MET A 16 7.45 4.76 15.27
CA MET A 16 6.72 4.14 14.16
C MET A 16 6.60 5.06 12.94
N THR A 17 6.95 4.52 11.76
CA THR A 17 6.26 4.85 10.50
C THR A 17 5.41 3.62 10.16
N SER A 18 4.13 3.83 9.83
CA SER A 18 3.09 2.81 9.67
C SER A 18 3.52 1.53 8.94
N CYS A 19 3.16 0.35 9.46
CA CYS A 19 3.35 -0.95 8.79
C CYS A 19 1.99 -1.64 8.53
N GLU A 20 1.84 -2.26 7.35
CA GLU A 20 0.68 -3.06 6.96
C GLU A 20 1.13 -4.42 6.39
N THR A 21 0.58 -5.52 6.91
CA THR A 21 0.92 -6.88 6.48
C THR A 21 0.14 -7.32 5.24
N THR A 22 0.84 -7.78 4.20
CA THR A 22 0.23 -8.41 3.02
C THR A 22 0.06 -9.91 3.23
N GLY A 23 -1.17 -10.34 3.53
CA GLY A 23 -1.53 -11.76 3.51
C GLY A 23 -2.61 -12.11 4.52
N GLY A 24 -3.88 -11.83 4.19
CA GLY A 24 -5.09 -12.52 4.72
C GLY A 24 -5.35 -12.61 6.23
N THR A 25 -4.43 -12.24 7.10
CA THR A 25 -4.51 -12.32 8.57
C THR A 25 -4.52 -10.91 9.18
N PRO A 26 -5.06 -10.74 10.41
CA PRO A 26 -5.44 -9.42 10.92
C PRO A 26 -4.28 -8.44 10.84
N LYS A 27 -4.52 -7.28 10.21
CA LYS A 27 -3.60 -6.14 10.20
C LYS A 27 -3.08 -5.93 11.62
N ALA A 28 -1.78 -6.09 11.85
CA ALA A 28 -1.17 -5.76 13.13
C ALA A 28 -1.20 -4.23 13.28
N LYS A 29 -2.32 -3.71 13.78
CA LYS A 29 -2.53 -2.27 14.03
C LYS A 29 -1.66 -1.76 15.17
N THR A 30 -1.11 -2.67 15.97
CA THR A 30 -0.35 -2.33 17.17
C THR A 30 0.71 -3.42 17.37
N ILE A 31 1.96 -2.98 17.54
CA ILE A 31 3.06 -3.83 17.96
C ILE A 31 3.21 -3.62 19.46
N VAL A 32 3.16 -4.71 20.23
CA VAL A 32 3.22 -4.66 21.69
C VAL A 32 4.58 -5.15 22.14
N CYS A 33 5.25 -4.35 22.97
CA CYS A 33 6.41 -4.81 23.73
C CYS A 33 5.92 -5.38 25.06
N THR A 34 6.22 -6.64 25.31
CA THR A 34 5.86 -7.33 26.55
C THR A 34 6.88 -7.07 27.65
N MET A 35 6.51 -7.30 28.92
CA MET A 35 7.43 -7.21 30.06
C MET A 35 8.65 -8.14 29.94
N GLY A 36 8.59 -9.14 29.07
CA GLY A 36 9.70 -10.03 28.73
C GLY A 36 10.63 -9.50 27.63
N LEU A 37 10.55 -8.22 27.27
CA LEU A 37 11.33 -7.57 26.22
C LEU A 37 11.19 -8.24 24.84
N LYS A 38 9.98 -8.73 24.55
CA LYS A 38 9.64 -9.34 23.25
C LYS A 38 8.55 -8.55 22.56
N TRP A 39 8.78 -8.25 21.28
CA TRP A 39 7.83 -7.65 20.36
C TRP A 39 6.85 -8.70 19.85
N TYR A 40 5.56 -8.36 19.84
CA TYR A 40 4.52 -9.16 19.23
C TYR A 40 3.65 -8.30 18.30
N PRO A 41 3.49 -8.70 17.02
CA PRO A 41 4.22 -9.78 16.34
C PRO A 41 5.73 -9.48 16.22
N ASP A 42 6.51 -10.49 15.86
CA ASP A 42 7.96 -10.33 15.68
C ASP A 42 8.26 -9.31 14.56
N PRO A 43 9.15 -8.31 14.76
CA PRO A 43 9.42 -7.28 13.78
C PRO A 43 9.97 -7.79 12.45
N GLU A 44 10.70 -8.92 12.44
CA GLU A 44 11.20 -9.52 11.20
C GLU A 44 10.06 -10.17 10.39
N SER A 45 8.94 -10.50 11.04
CA SER A 45 7.73 -10.96 10.36
C SER A 45 6.88 -9.83 9.77
N LEU A 46 7.25 -8.58 10.03
CA LEU A 46 6.53 -7.41 9.50
C LEU A 46 7.11 -7.01 8.15
N HIS A 47 6.24 -6.96 7.15
CA HIS A 47 6.55 -6.32 5.87
C HIS A 47 5.91 -4.93 5.86
N CYS A 48 6.72 -3.87 5.80
CA CYS A 48 6.18 -2.51 5.77
C CYS A 48 6.02 -2.07 4.32
N ILE A 49 4.80 -1.66 3.98
CA ILE A 49 4.47 -1.17 2.65
C ILE A 49 4.54 0.35 2.69
N LYS A 50 5.24 0.95 1.72
CA LYS A 50 5.30 2.41 1.58
C LYS A 50 3.87 2.97 1.48
N GLY A 51 3.55 4.01 2.23
CA GLY A 51 2.25 4.69 2.14
C GLY A 51 1.95 5.23 0.75
N CYS A 52 0.73 5.73 0.55
CA CYS A 52 0.36 6.42 -0.68
C CYS A 52 1.06 7.78 -0.76
N GLU A 53 1.53 8.11 -1.95
CA GLU A 53 2.01 9.47 -2.23
C GLU A 53 0.80 10.41 -2.35
N PRO A 54 1.00 11.74 -2.19
CA PRO A 54 0.03 12.70 -2.71
C PRO A 54 -0.22 12.46 -4.21
N PHE A 55 -1.24 13.11 -4.77
CA PHE A 55 -1.59 13.10 -6.21
C PHE A 55 -2.56 12.02 -6.73
N MET A 56 -3.08 11.15 -5.88
CA MET A 56 -4.21 10.29 -6.27
C MET A 56 -5.38 11.09 -6.87
N GLY A 57 -5.84 10.73 -8.08
CA GLY A 57 -6.99 11.35 -8.74
C GLY A 57 -6.67 12.64 -9.49
N ASP A 58 -5.39 12.89 -9.81
CA ASP A 58 -4.89 14.05 -10.55
C ASP A 58 -4.87 13.87 -12.09
N ASN A 59 -5.32 12.71 -12.57
CA ASN A 59 -5.37 12.26 -13.98
C ASN A 59 -4.03 11.79 -14.58
N TYR A 60 -3.01 11.61 -13.76
CA TYR A 60 -1.79 10.90 -14.12
C TYR A 60 -1.77 9.58 -13.35
N CYS A 61 -1.40 8.50 -14.02
CA CYS A 61 -1.23 7.20 -13.38
C CYS A 61 0.13 7.13 -12.70
N ASP A 62 0.14 7.38 -11.39
CA ASP A 62 1.25 7.14 -10.50
C ASP A 62 1.37 5.64 -10.17
N ALA A 63 2.40 4.98 -10.72
CA ALA A 63 2.69 3.58 -10.42
C ALA A 63 2.74 3.27 -8.92
N ILE A 64 3.27 4.20 -8.14
CA ILE A 64 3.39 4.07 -6.68
C ILE A 64 1.99 4.08 -6.02
N ASN A 65 0.98 4.70 -6.60
CA ASN A 65 -0.38 4.73 -6.05
C ASN A 65 -1.31 3.70 -6.72
N ASN A 66 -0.88 3.01 -7.77
CA ASN A 66 -1.65 2.00 -8.50
C ASN A 66 -1.81 0.66 -7.73
N ARG A 67 -2.37 0.73 -6.52
CA ARG A 67 -2.58 -0.41 -5.61
C ARG A 67 -3.86 -0.24 -4.80
N ALA A 68 -4.41 -1.37 -4.35
CA ALA A 68 -5.75 -1.41 -3.74
C ALA A 68 -5.93 -0.46 -2.55
N PHE A 69 -4.93 -0.35 -1.66
CA PHE A 69 -5.05 0.52 -0.49
C PHE A 69 -4.89 2.02 -0.80
N CYS A 70 -4.32 2.35 -1.97
CA CYS A 70 -4.30 3.71 -2.52
C CYS A 70 -5.44 3.92 -3.53
N SER A 71 -6.47 3.06 -3.48
CA SER A 71 -7.64 3.12 -4.36
C SER A 71 -7.28 3.18 -5.85
N TYR A 72 -6.23 2.46 -6.25
CA TYR A 72 -5.74 2.39 -7.64
C TYR A 72 -5.48 3.78 -8.24
N ASP A 73 -4.77 4.59 -7.47
CA ASP A 73 -4.42 5.96 -7.81
C ASP A 73 -5.63 6.85 -8.09
N GLY A 74 -6.67 6.69 -7.28
CA GLY A 74 -7.95 7.39 -7.51
C GLY A 74 -8.66 7.00 -8.81
N GLY A 75 -8.21 5.94 -9.49
CA GLY A 75 -8.72 5.47 -10.77
C GLY A 75 -7.95 5.99 -11.99
N ASP A 76 -6.80 6.63 -11.83
CA ASP A 76 -6.10 7.27 -12.95
C ASP A 76 -5.37 6.29 -13.90
N CYS A 77 -5.14 5.06 -13.43
CA CYS A 77 -4.45 4.00 -14.16
C CYS A 77 -5.32 3.13 -15.08
N CYS A 78 -6.63 3.34 -15.12
CA CYS A 78 -7.54 2.60 -16.00
C CYS A 78 -8.33 3.56 -16.89
N HIS A 79 -8.49 3.22 -18.16
CA HIS A 79 -9.15 4.09 -19.14
C HIS A 79 -10.64 4.31 -18.81
N SER A 80 -11.31 3.31 -18.25
CA SER A 80 -12.71 3.40 -17.84
C SER A 80 -12.95 4.26 -16.60
N THR A 81 -12.00 4.33 -15.65
CA THR A 81 -12.15 5.05 -14.38
C THR A 81 -11.53 6.44 -14.39
N VAL A 82 -10.47 6.67 -15.18
CA VAL A 82 -9.84 8.00 -15.30
C VAL A 82 -10.82 9.01 -15.91
N LYS A 83 -10.85 10.23 -15.37
CA LYS A 83 -11.82 11.26 -15.77
C LYS A 83 -11.60 11.73 -17.21
N THR A 84 -10.33 11.79 -17.64
CA THR A 84 -9.92 12.25 -18.98
C THR A 84 -10.14 11.23 -20.08
N LYS A 85 -10.48 9.97 -19.74
CA LYS A 85 -10.50 8.82 -20.66
C LYS A 85 -9.17 8.62 -21.38
N LYS A 86 -8.07 9.04 -20.77
CA LYS A 86 -6.71 8.83 -21.28
C LYS A 86 -5.79 8.59 -20.10
N VAL A 87 -5.18 7.41 -20.05
CA VAL A 87 -4.16 7.08 -19.06
C VAL A 87 -2.87 7.79 -19.47
N ILE A 88 -2.33 8.61 -18.57
CA ILE A 88 -1.06 9.31 -18.76
C ILE A 88 -0.11 8.82 -17.67
N PRO A 89 0.95 8.05 -17.99
CA PRO A 89 1.82 7.47 -16.97
C PRO A 89 2.68 8.53 -16.26
N PHE A 90 2.86 8.38 -14.95
CA PHE A 90 3.87 9.08 -14.17
C PHE A 90 4.71 8.09 -13.33
N PRO A 91 6.04 8.10 -13.47
CA PRO A 91 6.81 8.83 -14.47
C PRO A 91 6.48 8.36 -15.90
N MET A 92 6.79 9.17 -16.93
CA MET A 92 6.53 8.82 -18.34
C MET A 92 7.21 7.52 -18.80
N SER A 93 8.21 7.04 -18.05
CA SER A 93 8.89 5.76 -18.28
C SER A 93 8.14 4.54 -17.74
N CYS A 94 7.00 4.75 -17.06
CA CYS A 94 6.22 3.67 -16.49
C CYS A 94 5.59 2.79 -17.58
N ASP A 95 5.70 1.47 -17.43
CA ASP A 95 5.12 0.52 -18.39
C ASP A 95 3.61 0.36 -18.14
N LEU A 96 2.80 0.65 -19.16
CA LEU A 96 1.34 0.48 -19.17
C LEU A 96 0.89 -0.99 -19.11
N ARG A 97 1.82 -1.94 -19.21
CA ARG A 97 1.58 -3.39 -19.08
C ARG A 97 2.05 -3.96 -17.75
N GLU A 98 2.85 -3.21 -16.99
CA GLU A 98 3.35 -3.63 -15.68
C GLU A 98 2.95 -2.65 -14.59
N ASP A 99 3.78 -1.66 -14.29
CA ASP A 99 3.62 -0.76 -13.15
C ASP A 99 2.39 0.14 -13.28
N CYS A 100 2.11 0.64 -14.50
CA CYS A 100 0.96 1.47 -14.82
C CYS A 100 -0.16 0.68 -15.51
N ALA A 101 -0.14 -0.66 -15.41
CA ALA A 101 -1.24 -1.49 -15.90
C ALA A 101 -2.54 -1.20 -15.14
N CYS A 102 -3.67 -1.33 -15.81
CA CYS A 102 -4.97 -1.20 -15.18
C CYS A 102 -5.21 -2.35 -14.17
N ARG A 103 -5.13 -2.04 -12.89
CA ARG A 103 -5.26 -3.02 -11.78
C ARG A 103 -6.58 -2.90 -11.02
N ASP A 104 -7.39 -1.88 -11.27
CA ASP A 104 -8.65 -1.67 -10.56
C ASP A 104 -9.67 -2.75 -10.95
N PRO A 105 -10.14 -3.61 -10.01
CA PRO A 105 -11.15 -4.63 -10.28
C PRO A 105 -12.52 -4.04 -10.64
N ARG A 106 -12.76 -2.76 -10.31
CA ARG A 106 -13.99 -2.05 -10.66
C ARG A 106 -13.93 -1.39 -12.04
N ALA A 107 -12.75 -1.35 -12.66
CA ALA A 107 -12.58 -0.85 -14.00
C ALA A 107 -13.31 -1.76 -14.99
N GLN A 108 -13.94 -1.14 -16.00
CA GLN A 108 -14.73 -1.86 -16.98
C GLN A 108 -13.90 -2.91 -17.73
N GLU A 109 -12.64 -2.62 -18.04
CA GLU A 109 -11.72 -3.52 -18.74
C GLU A 109 -11.44 -4.80 -17.93
N ASN A 110 -11.56 -4.74 -16.61
CA ASN A 110 -11.41 -5.87 -15.69
C ASN A 110 -12.76 -6.50 -15.31
N SER A 111 -13.88 -5.92 -15.75
CA SER A 111 -15.25 -6.33 -15.38
C SER A 111 -15.89 -7.34 -16.35
N ASP A 112 -15.32 -7.54 -17.53
CA ASP A 112 -15.92 -8.37 -18.60
C ASP A 112 -15.98 -9.88 -18.26
N GLY A 113 -15.30 -10.33 -17.20
CA GLY A 113 -15.50 -11.67 -16.62
C GLY A 113 -16.71 -11.79 -15.67
N HIS A 114 -17.31 -10.67 -15.25
CA HIS A 114 -18.43 -10.63 -14.30
C HIS A 114 -19.81 -10.46 -14.95
N ARG A 115 -19.85 -9.99 -16.20
CA ARG A 115 -21.11 -9.69 -16.91
C ARG A 115 -21.72 -10.88 -17.67
N GLN A 116 -20.97 -11.98 -17.84
CA GLN A 116 -21.50 -13.22 -18.44
C GLN A 116 -22.37 -14.07 -17.49
N ARG A 117 -22.46 -13.73 -16.19
CA ARG A 117 -23.20 -14.55 -15.20
C ARG A 117 -24.63 -14.08 -14.87
N TYR A 118 -25.11 -13.02 -15.51
CA TYR A 118 -26.46 -12.47 -15.29
C TYR A 118 -27.33 -12.43 -16.56
N LEU A 119 -26.86 -13.06 -17.65
CA LEU A 119 -27.62 -13.24 -18.89
C LEU A 119 -27.61 -14.72 -19.34
N GLY A 120 -27.67 -15.64 -18.37
CA GLY A 120 -27.91 -17.07 -18.58
C GLY A 120 -29.16 -17.49 -17.82
#